data_AF-A0A8I5ZZ44-F1
#
_entry.id   AF-A0A8I5ZZ44-F1
#
_cell.length_a   1.000
_cell.length_b   1.000
_cell.length_c   1.000
_cell.angle_alpha   90.00
_cell.angle_beta   90.00
_cell.angle_gamma   90.00
#
_symmetry.space_group_name_H-M   'P 1'
#
loop_
_entity.id
_entity.type
_entity.pdbx_description
1 polymer ?
#
loop_
_entity_poly.entity_id
_entity_poly.type
_entity_poly.pdbx_seq_one_letter_code
_entity_poly.pdbx_strand_id
1 'polypeptide(L)'
;MTHLMGRRHISLDHKFILLSLKTPAGLPVLNDYLADKSYIEGYVPSQADVAVFEAISGPPPADLCHALRWYNHIKSYEKEKASLPGVKTSSYL
;
A
#
# COMPACT_ATOMS: atom_id res chain seq x y z
N MET A 1 -36.11 -12.13 10.99
CA MET A 1 -35.81 -11.51 9.69
C MET A 1 -34.47 -10.78 9.79
N THR A 2 -33.36 -11.48 9.54
CA THR A 2 -32.02 -10.87 9.60
C THR A 2 -31.57 -10.60 8.18
N HIS A 3 -31.77 -9.37 7.73
CA HIS A 3 -31.37 -8.88 6.42
C HIS A 3 -29.86 -8.59 6.44
N LEU A 4 -29.06 -9.57 6.02
CA LEU A 4 -27.64 -9.37 5.73
C LEU A 4 -27.52 -8.67 4.37
N MET A 5 -27.49 -7.34 4.38
CA MET A 5 -27.03 -6.56 3.22
C MET A 5 -25.60 -6.99 2.88
N GLY A 6 -25.41 -7.48 1.65
CA GLY A 6 -24.13 -7.90 1.13
C GLY A 6 -23.08 -6.80 1.25
N ARG A 7 -21.94 -7.13 1.88
CA ARG A 7 -20.71 -6.35 1.75
C ARG A 7 -20.40 -6.25 0.26
N ARG A 8 -20.60 -5.07 -0.33
CA ARG A 8 -19.89 -4.72 -1.56
C ARG A 8 -18.41 -4.87 -1.22
N HIS A 9 -17.77 -5.87 -1.79
CA HIS A 9 -16.32 -6.04 -1.72
C HIS A 9 -15.72 -4.85 -2.47
N ILE A 10 -15.45 -3.77 -1.74
CA ILE A 10 -14.68 -2.64 -2.26
C ILE A 10 -13.31 -3.26 -2.56
N SER A 11 -13.03 -3.49 -3.84
CA SER A 11 -11.69 -3.85 -4.26
C SER A 11 -10.79 -2.70 -3.86
N LEU A 12 -9.98 -2.91 -2.83
CA LEU A 12 -8.95 -1.98 -2.45
C LEU A 12 -7.99 -1.89 -3.65
N ASP A 13 -7.86 -0.69 -4.22
CA ASP A 13 -6.84 -0.39 -5.23
C ASP A 13 -5.77 0.52 -4.60
N HIS A 14 -4.66 0.73 -5.32
CA HIS A 14 -3.58 1.59 -4.82
C HIS A 14 -4.05 3.01 -4.49
N LYS A 15 -5.12 3.50 -5.14
CA LYS A 15 -5.67 4.84 -4.92
C LYS A 15 -6.34 4.92 -3.55
N PHE A 16 -7.14 3.91 -3.19
CA PHE A 16 -7.74 3.81 -1.88
C PHE A 16 -6.68 3.72 -0.77
N ILE A 17 -5.59 2.99 -1.00
CA ILE A 17 -4.46 2.90 -0.07
C ILE A 17 -3.84 4.28 0.16
N LEU A 18 -3.47 4.99 -0.91
CA LEU A 18 -2.88 6.33 -0.81
C LEU A 18 -3.80 7.33 -0.07
N LEU A 19 -5.11 7.27 -0.33
CA LEU A 19 -6.08 8.11 0.38
C LEU A 19 -6.15 7.75 1.88
N SER A 20 -6.15 6.46 2.20
CA SER A 20 -6.25 5.96 3.57
C SER A 20 -5.03 6.34 4.41
N LEU A 21 -3.84 6.44 3.81
CA LEU A 21 -2.61 6.86 4.48
C LEU A 21 -2.64 8.30 5.03
N LYS A 22 -3.62 9.12 4.61
CA LYS A 22 -3.87 10.45 5.20
C LYS A 22 -4.63 10.39 6.53
N THR A 23 -5.02 9.20 6.97
CA THR A 23 -5.83 8.99 8.18
C THR A 23 -5.08 8.11 9.19
N PRO A 24 -5.44 8.15 10.49
CA PRO A 24 -4.85 7.25 11.48
C PRO A 24 -5.03 5.75 11.17
N ALA A 25 -6.04 5.39 10.38
CA ALA A 25 -6.33 4.01 9.97
C ALA A 25 -5.50 3.55 8.74
N GLY A 26 -4.68 4.42 8.16
CA GLY A 26 -3.99 4.15 6.90
C GLY A 26 -3.03 2.97 6.93
N LEU A 27 -2.21 2.86 7.98
CA LEU A 27 -1.26 1.76 8.12
C LEU A 27 -1.95 0.40 8.35
N PRO A 28 -2.97 0.28 9.22
CA PRO A 28 -3.79 -0.94 9.29
C PRO A 28 -4.40 -1.34 7.94
N VAL A 29 -4.97 -0.40 7.18
CA VAL A 29 -5.54 -0.69 5.84
C VAL A 29 -4.46 -1.20 4.87
N LEU A 30 -3.29 -0.57 4.86
CA LEU A 30 -2.15 -1.03 4.05
C LEU A 30 -1.69 -2.44 4.46
N ASN A 31 -1.63 -2.72 5.76
CA ASN A 31 -1.26 -4.04 6.26
C ASN A 31 -2.21 -5.13 5.78
N ASP A 32 -3.52 -4.91 5.89
CA ASP A 32 -4.53 -5.87 5.45
C ASP A 32 -4.49 -6.07 3.93
N TYR A 33 -4.26 -4.99 3.17
CA TYR A 33 -4.11 -5.06 1.72
C TYR A 33 -2.93 -5.92 1.27
N LEU A 34 -1.83 -5.88 2.03
CA LEU A 34 -0.59 -6.60 1.76
C LEU A 34 -0.55 -8.01 2.37
N ALA A 35 -1.65 -8.48 2.98
CA ALA A 35 -1.70 -9.81 3.58
C ALA A 35 -1.46 -10.93 2.55
N ASP A 36 -1.99 -10.75 1.34
CA ASP A 36 -1.89 -11.67 0.19
C ASP A 36 -1.04 -11.10 -0.97
N LYS A 37 -0.35 -9.98 -0.77
CA LYS A 37 0.41 -9.27 -1.82
C LYS A 37 1.83 -8.95 -1.37
N SER A 38 2.75 -9.06 -2.33
CA SER A 38 4.15 -8.65 -2.13
C SER A 38 4.39 -7.17 -2.47
N TYR A 39 3.56 -6.60 -3.34
CA TYR A 39 3.69 -5.25 -3.90
C TYR A 39 2.32 -4.56 -3.97
N ILE A 40 2.32 -3.24 -4.17
CA ILE A 40 1.09 -2.46 -4.34
C ILE A 40 0.37 -2.81 -5.63
N GLU A 41 1.11 -3.15 -6.69
CA GLU A 41 0.55 -3.65 -7.95
C GLU A 41 1.41 -4.77 -8.52
N GLY A 42 0.78 -5.78 -9.11
CA GLY A 42 1.46 -6.88 -9.79
C GLY A 42 2.33 -7.74 -8.85
N TYR A 43 3.42 -8.27 -9.42
CA TYR A 43 4.32 -9.23 -8.75
C TYR A 43 5.79 -8.78 -8.74
N VAL A 44 6.05 -7.53 -9.11
CA VAL A 44 7.38 -6.91 -9.15
C VAL A 44 7.29 -5.50 -8.58
N PRO A 45 8.37 -4.94 -8.00
CA PRO A 45 8.34 -3.56 -7.50
C PRO A 45 8.08 -2.57 -8.63
N SER A 46 7.30 -1.53 -8.35
CA SER A 46 6.85 -0.54 -9.34
C SER A 46 6.79 0.88 -8.77
N GLN A 47 6.51 1.87 -9.62
CA GLN A 47 6.25 3.24 -9.18
C GLN A 47 5.03 3.36 -8.24
N ALA A 48 4.09 2.40 -8.25
CA ALA A 48 3.00 2.37 -7.29
C ALA A 48 3.51 2.12 -5.86
N ASP A 49 4.48 1.20 -5.70
CA ASP A 49 5.15 0.97 -4.42
C ASP A 49 5.91 2.22 -3.95
N VAL A 50 6.61 2.89 -4.86
CA VAL A 50 7.34 4.12 -4.54
C VAL A 50 6.38 5.21 -4.04
N ALA A 51 5.20 5.37 -4.67
CA ALA A 51 4.22 6.36 -4.25
C ALA A 51 3.70 6.09 -2.84
N VAL A 52 3.35 4.84 -2.51
CA VAL A 52 2.88 4.46 -1.18
C VAL A 52 4.02 4.56 -0.15
N PHE A 53 5.25 4.20 -0.53
CA PHE A 53 6.43 4.25 0.32
C PHE A 53 6.81 5.69 0.70
N GLU A 54 6.70 6.63 -0.24
CA GLU A 54 6.93 8.06 0.00
C GLU A 54 5.79 8.72 0.80
N ALA A 55 4.60 8.11 0.85
CA ALA A 55 3.44 8.63 1.60
C ALA A 55 3.45 8.27 3.09
N ILE A 56 4.27 7.31 3.53
CA ILE A 56 4.42 6.93 4.94
C ILE A 56 5.63 7.61 5.57
N SER A 57 5.48 8.08 6.80
CA SER A 57 6.51 8.87 7.49
C SER A 57 7.70 8.07 8.01
N GLY A 58 7.59 6.74 8.06
CA GLY A 58 8.60 5.86 8.63
C GLY A 58 8.17 4.39 8.62
N PRO A 59 8.98 3.50 9.21
CA PRO A 59 8.66 2.07 9.28
C PRO A 59 7.34 1.85 10.06
N PRO A 60 6.42 1.04 9.54
CA PRO A 60 5.23 0.62 10.29
C PRO A 60 5.60 -0.12 11.60
N PRO A 61 4.74 -0.06 12.64
CA PRO A 61 4.85 -0.89 13.83
C PRO A 61 4.95 -2.40 13.53
N ALA A 62 5.60 -3.16 14.41
CA ALA A 62 5.90 -4.58 14.18
C ALA A 62 4.66 -5.51 14.18
N ASP A 63 3.57 -5.10 14.82
CA ASP A 63 2.26 -5.77 14.78
C ASP A 63 1.58 -5.63 13.41
N LEU A 64 1.96 -4.64 12.60
CA LEU A 64 1.59 -4.52 11.19
C LEU A 64 2.59 -5.24 10.29
N CYS A 65 2.73 -6.55 10.49
CA CYS A 65 3.81 -7.35 9.95
C CYS A 65 3.90 -7.38 8.42
N HIS A 66 2.77 -7.27 7.70
CA HIS A 66 2.75 -7.26 6.24
C HIS A 66 3.22 -5.91 5.69
N ALA A 67 2.76 -4.82 6.30
CA ALA A 67 3.21 -3.47 5.96
C ALA A 67 4.70 -3.28 6.29
N LEU A 68 5.17 -3.76 7.45
CA LEU A 68 6.58 -3.68 7.82
C LEU A 68 7.47 -4.53 6.90
N ARG A 69 7.04 -5.76 6.55
CA ARG A 69 7.73 -6.61 5.56
C ARG A 69 7.90 -5.88 4.23
N TRP A 70 6.81 -5.34 3.70
CA TRP A 70 6.83 -4.60 2.44
C TRP A 70 7.69 -3.32 2.54
N TYR A 71 7.59 -2.56 3.63
CA TYR A 71 8.39 -1.35 3.84
C TYR A 71 9.89 -1.63 3.75
N ASN A 72 10.36 -2.65 4.47
CA ASN A 72 11.76 -3.03 4.47
C ASN A 72 12.21 -3.50 3.08
N HIS A 73 11.34 -4.20 2.36
CA HIS A 73 11.60 -4.63 0.99
C HIS A 73 11.73 -3.45 0.03
N ILE A 74 10.76 -2.54 -0.01
CA ILE A 74 10.79 -1.37 -0.90
C ILE A 74 11.93 -0.41 -0.52
N LYS A 75 12.25 -0.26 0.76
CA LYS A 75 13.41 0.50 1.22
C LYS A 75 14.73 -0.01 0.62
N SER A 76 14.85 -1.32 0.37
CA SER A 76 16.05 -1.87 -0.27
C SER A 76 16.27 -1.39 -1.71
N TYR A 77 15.21 -0.91 -2.39
CA TYR A 77 15.24 -0.33 -3.74
C TYR A 77 15.46 1.20 -3.76
N GLU A 78 15.80 1.83 -2.63
CA GLU A 78 15.91 3.29 -2.53
C GLU A 78 16.82 3.91 -3.62
N LYS A 79 17.90 3.21 -3.98
CA LYS A 79 18.86 3.64 -5.02
C LYS A 79 18.33 3.47 -6.44
N GLU A 80 17.47 2.47 -6.69
CA GLU A 80 16.91 2.21 -8.02
C GLU A 80 15.46 2.73 -8.18
N LYS A 81 14.91 3.44 -7.18
CA LYS A 81 13.49 3.84 -7.18
C LYS A 81 13.03 4.57 -8.44
N ALA A 82 13.91 5.35 -9.07
CA ALA A 82 13.61 6.08 -10.30
C ALA A 82 13.53 5.17 -11.55
N SER A 83 14.16 3.99 -11.49
CA SER A 83 14.22 3.02 -12.59
C SER A 83 13.14 1.94 -12.49
N LEU A 84 12.37 1.91 -11.39
CA LEU A 84 11.27 0.96 -11.23
C LEU A 84 10.16 1.21 -12.27
N PRO A 85 9.55 0.15 -12.82
CA PRO A 85 8.55 0.26 -13.88
C PRO A 85 7.27 0.95 -13.43
N GLY A 86 6.49 1.43 -14.40
CA GLY A 86 5.20 2.09 -14.17
C GLY A 86 5.31 3.62 -14.07
N VAL A 87 4.16 4.27 -13.86
CA VAL A 87 4.08 5.72 -13.71
C VAL A 87 3.76 6.05 -12.26
N LYS A 88 4.54 6.93 -11.65
CA LYS A 88 4.22 7.45 -10.32
C LYS A 88 3.01 8.37 -10.45
N THR A 89 1.83 7.86 -10.12
CA THR A 89 0.61 8.67 -10.15
C THR A 89 0.60 9.61 -8.93
N SER A 90 1.35 10.71 -9.03
CA SER A 90 1.39 11.78 -8.03
C SER A 90 0.18 12.73 -8.14
N SER A 91 -0.69 12.54 -9.13
CA SER A 91 -1.62 13.57 -9.62
C SER A 91 -3.09 13.43 -9.18
N TYR A 92 -3.37 12.73 -8.08
CA TYR A 92 -4.71 12.72 -7.47
C TYR A 92 -4.67 13.07 -5.97
N LEU A 93 -3.86 14.07 -5.63
CA LEU A 93 -4.01 14.83 -4.39
C LEU A 93 -4.88 16.06 -4.64
#